data_AF-K1TS61-F1
#
_entry.id   AF-K1TS61-F1
#
_cell.length_a   1.000
_cell.length_b   1.000
_cell.length_c   1.000
_cell.angle_alpha   90.00
_cell.angle_beta   90.00
_cell.angle_gamma   90.00
#
_symmetry.space_group_name_H-M   'P 1'
#
loop_
_entity.id
_entity.type
_entity.pdbx_description
1 polymer ?
#
loop_
_entity_poly.entity_id
_entity_poly.type
_entity_poly.pdbx_seq_one_letter_code
_entity_poly.pdbx_strand_id
1 'polypeptide(L)'
;MLTYNMDVEERSVWLRATPNNAVLAQPFYATEAGLFYGRSHFATARTDKESYILFYTLAGAGLIEQNEQHIELPQGAALLMNCRTPQSYCTAPGYDVWEHYWVHLDGVGVKTLADSVQSQGRLTAAHVSRMEMQPLFETL
;
A
#
# COMPACT_ATOMS: atom_id res chain seq x y z
N MET A 1 2.48 -7.90 15.85
CA MET A 1 3.83 -7.31 15.92
C MET A 1 4.18 -6.65 14.60
N LEU A 2 4.79 -5.46 14.64
CA LEU A 2 5.31 -4.75 13.46
C LEU A 2 6.84 -4.82 13.50
N THR A 3 7.45 -5.19 12.38
CA THR A 3 8.91 -5.18 12.17
C THR A 3 9.18 -4.39 10.89
N TYR A 4 10.17 -3.50 10.91
CA TYR A 4 10.51 -2.74 9.71
C TYR A 4 11.99 -2.37 9.68
N ASN A 5 12.50 -2.19 8.47
CA ASN A 5 13.68 -1.38 8.18
C ASN A 5 13.22 -0.17 7.37
N MET A 6 13.17 1.00 8.01
CA MET A 6 12.66 2.23 7.43
C MET A 6 13.75 2.93 6.60
N ASP A 7 14.31 2.21 5.63
CA ASP A 7 15.32 2.73 4.71
C ASP A 7 14.65 3.51 3.59
N VAL A 8 14.22 4.73 3.93
CA VAL A 8 13.54 5.66 3.01
C VAL A 8 14.31 6.98 2.94
N GLU A 9 14.18 7.71 1.83
CA GLU A 9 14.77 9.05 1.72
C GLU A 9 14.11 10.06 2.65
N GLU A 10 14.86 11.11 3.03
CA GLU A 10 14.37 12.19 3.91
C GLU A 10 13.17 12.94 3.32
N ARG A 11 13.03 12.98 1.99
CA ARG A 11 11.88 13.56 1.29
C ARG A 11 10.60 12.71 1.38
N SER A 12 10.65 11.54 2.02
CA SER A 12 9.48 10.69 2.22
C SER A 12 8.48 11.34 3.18
N VAL A 13 7.19 11.13 2.91
CA VAL A 13 6.08 11.70 3.68
C VAL A 13 5.27 10.59 4.33
N TRP A 14 4.95 10.76 5.62
CA TRP A 14 4.04 9.91 6.38
C TRP A 14 3.06 10.77 7.18
N LEU A 15 1.81 10.78 6.73
CA LEU A 15 0.69 11.44 7.37
C LEU A 15 -0.08 10.42 8.22
N ARG A 16 -0.50 10.83 9.42
CA ARG A 16 -1.27 10.01 10.36
C ARG A 16 -2.47 10.80 10.87
N ALA A 17 -3.61 10.16 10.93
CA ALA A 17 -4.85 10.72 11.43
C ALA A 17 -5.50 9.74 12.41
N THR A 18 -6.06 10.27 13.50
CA THR A 18 -6.90 9.50 14.42
C THR A 18 -8.36 9.77 14.06
N PRO A 19 -9.09 8.80 13.48
CA PRO A 19 -10.46 9.01 13.06
C PRO A 19 -11.38 9.13 14.27
N ASN A 20 -12.31 10.08 14.23
CA ASN A 20 -13.41 10.17 15.19
C ASN A 20 -14.58 9.27 14.75
N ASN A 21 -15.62 9.15 15.58
CA ASN A 21 -16.78 8.30 15.30
C ASN A 21 -17.50 8.65 13.98
N ALA A 22 -17.55 9.93 13.60
CA ALA A 22 -18.18 10.34 12.35
C ALA A 22 -17.37 9.88 11.12
N VAL A 23 -16.04 9.88 11.22
CA VAL A 23 -15.13 9.35 10.19
C VAL A 23 -15.22 7.82 10.12
N LEU A 24 -15.22 7.13 11.26
CA LEU A 24 -15.36 5.67 11.33
C LEU A 24 -16.70 5.17 10.75
N ALA A 25 -17.73 6.01 10.77
CA ALA A 25 -19.03 5.71 10.16
C ALA A 25 -19.06 5.91 8.63
N GLN A 26 -18.04 6.54 8.03
CA GLN A 26 -17.97 6.72 6.58
C GLN A 26 -17.66 5.39 5.88
N PRO A 27 -18.18 5.18 4.65
CA PRO A 27 -17.89 3.97 3.88
C PRO A 27 -16.40 3.82 3.52
N PHE A 28 -15.68 4.94 3.46
CA PHE A 28 -14.25 5.01 3.20
C PHE A 28 -13.62 6.01 4.16
N TYR A 29 -12.59 5.57 4.89
CA TYR A 29 -11.75 6.47 5.68
C TYR A 29 -10.29 6.02 5.67
N ALA A 30 -9.38 6.98 5.80
CA ALA A 30 -7.94 6.71 5.92
C ALA A 30 -7.46 7.00 7.35
N THR A 31 -6.46 6.26 7.79
CA THR A 31 -5.78 6.46 9.08
C THR A 31 -4.34 6.89 8.89
N GLU A 32 -3.72 6.48 7.78
CA GLU A 32 -2.35 6.81 7.45
C GLU A 32 -2.23 6.89 5.93
N ALA A 33 -1.40 7.80 5.43
CA ALA A 33 -1.08 7.89 4.01
C ALA A 33 0.32 8.44 3.84
N GLY A 34 0.97 8.13 2.73
CA GLY A 34 2.32 8.59 2.51
C GLY A 34 2.81 8.40 1.08
N LEU A 35 3.99 8.97 0.87
CA LEU A 35 4.82 8.77 -0.30
C LEU A 35 6.19 8.38 0.21
N PHE A 36 6.58 7.13 -0.02
CA PHE A 36 7.88 6.64 0.38
C PHE A 36 8.80 6.53 -0.82
N TYR A 37 10.01 7.04 -0.63
CA TYR A 37 11.14 6.83 -1.51
C TYR A 37 12.00 5.75 -0.88
N GLY A 38 11.54 4.49 -0.97
CA GLY A 38 12.23 3.35 -0.39
C GLY A 38 13.52 3.07 -1.14
N ARG A 39 14.61 2.81 -0.39
CA ARG A 39 15.88 2.34 -0.95
C ARG A 39 15.97 0.81 -0.91
N SER A 40 17.11 0.26 -1.32
CA SER A 40 17.34 -1.18 -1.47
C SER A 40 17.06 -2.02 -0.23
N HIS A 41 17.16 -1.46 0.99
CA HIS A 41 16.89 -2.20 2.22
C HIS A 41 15.54 -1.87 2.87
N PHE A 42 14.67 -1.09 2.22
CA PHE A 42 13.34 -0.81 2.74
C PHE A 42 12.55 -2.11 2.91
N ALA A 43 12.01 -2.34 4.09
CA ALA A 43 11.21 -3.51 4.39
C ALA A 43 10.23 -3.24 5.53
N THR A 44 9.02 -3.79 5.43
CA THR A 44 8.02 -3.81 6.50
C THR A 44 7.37 -5.19 6.55
N ALA A 45 7.16 -5.72 7.75
CA ALA A 45 6.44 -6.95 7.99
C ALA A 45 5.51 -6.77 9.20
N ARG A 46 4.31 -7.30 9.11
CA ARG A 46 3.30 -7.19 10.16
C ARG A 46 2.50 -8.47 10.27
N THR A 47 2.08 -8.80 11.49
CA THR A 47 1.18 -9.94 11.73
C THR A 47 -0.28 -9.60 11.46
N ASP A 48 -0.68 -8.37 11.79
CA ASP A 48 -2.06 -7.89 11.73
C ASP A 48 -2.13 -6.37 11.90
N LYS A 49 -3.09 -5.75 11.21
CA LYS A 49 -3.58 -4.37 11.40
C LYS A 49 -5.03 -4.32 10.93
N GLU A 50 -5.90 -3.72 11.72
CA GLU A 50 -7.29 -3.42 11.32
C GLU A 50 -7.32 -2.32 10.26
N SER A 51 -7.06 -2.70 9.00
CA SER A 51 -7.15 -1.85 7.81
C SER A 51 -6.91 -2.69 6.55
N TYR A 52 -7.10 -2.06 5.41
CA TYR A 52 -6.47 -2.43 4.14
C TYR A 52 -5.30 -1.47 3.87
N ILE A 53 -4.38 -1.86 3.01
CA ILE A 53 -3.38 -0.96 2.44
C ILE A 53 -3.50 -0.95 0.92
N LEU A 54 -3.51 0.25 0.33
CA LEU A 54 -3.43 0.43 -1.12
C LEU A 54 -2.04 0.99 -1.45
N PHE A 55 -1.33 0.33 -2.35
CA PHE A 55 -0.07 0.79 -2.93
C PHE A 55 -0.27 1.28 -4.36
N TYR A 56 0.55 2.23 -4.77
CA TYR A 56 0.77 2.57 -6.18
C TYR A 56 2.25 2.89 -6.41
N THR A 57 2.91 2.12 -7.29
CA THR A 57 4.35 2.28 -7.55
C THR A 57 4.60 3.33 -8.64
N LEU A 58 5.41 4.34 -8.30
CA LEU A 58 5.83 5.42 -9.19
C LEU A 58 7.13 5.11 -9.94
N ALA A 59 8.07 4.43 -9.28
CA ALA A 59 9.36 4.04 -9.84
C ALA A 59 9.93 2.81 -9.11
N GLY A 60 10.75 2.04 -9.82
CA GLY A 60 11.30 0.78 -9.33
C GLY A 60 10.22 -0.28 -9.13
N ALA A 61 10.37 -1.12 -8.10
CA ALA A 61 9.42 -2.18 -7.79
C ALA A 61 9.44 -2.56 -6.31
N GLY A 62 8.26 -2.93 -5.79
CA GLY A 62 8.13 -3.56 -4.48
C GLY A 62 7.91 -5.07 -4.61
N LEU A 63 8.37 -5.85 -3.65
CA LEU A 63 7.96 -7.24 -3.47
C LEU A 63 6.96 -7.29 -2.32
N ILE A 64 5.80 -7.90 -2.53
CA ILE A 64 4.73 -8.01 -1.55
C ILE A 64 4.42 -9.48 -1.30
N GLU A 65 4.35 -9.87 -0.02
CA GLU A 65 4.05 -11.25 0.37
C GLU A 65 2.88 -11.31 1.36
N GLN A 66 1.96 -12.24 1.11
CA GLN A 66 0.86 -12.58 2.01
C GLN A 66 0.30 -13.95 1.64
N ASN A 67 -0.03 -14.79 2.63
CA ASN A 67 -0.63 -16.11 2.41
C ASN A 67 0.17 -16.99 1.42
N GLU A 68 1.49 -17.08 1.60
CA GLU A 68 2.42 -17.83 0.71
C GLU A 68 2.51 -17.30 -0.73
N GLN A 69 1.77 -16.24 -1.07
CA GLN A 69 1.87 -15.57 -2.35
C GLN A 69 2.97 -14.51 -2.28
N HIS A 70 3.73 -14.38 -3.37
CA HIS A 70 4.63 -13.28 -3.61
C HIS A 70 4.26 -12.62 -4.93
N ILE A 71 4.21 -11.29 -4.97
CA ILE A 71 4.05 -10.53 -6.22
C ILE A 71 5.02 -9.36 -6.25
N GLU A 72 5.62 -9.14 -7.42
CA GLU A 72 6.32 -7.89 -7.70
C GLU A 72 5.27 -6.84 -8.09
N LEU A 73 5.41 -5.62 -7.54
CA LEU A 73 4.58 -4.46 -7.83
C LEU A 73 5.41 -3.43 -8.59
N PRO A 74 5.57 -3.59 -9.91
CA PRO A 74 6.41 -2.72 -10.72
C PRO A 74 5.80 -1.34 -10.89
N GLN A 75 6.58 -0.41 -11.45
CA GLN A 75 6.10 0.91 -11.84
C GLN A 75 4.78 0.86 -12.63
N GLY A 76 3.85 1.73 -12.26
CA GLY A 76 2.52 1.82 -12.87
C GLY A 76 1.57 0.73 -12.40
N ALA A 77 1.91 -0.03 -11.36
CA ALA A 77 1.01 -1.02 -10.76
C ALA A 77 0.46 -0.55 -9.41
N ALA A 78 -0.78 -0.92 -9.14
CA ALA A 78 -1.46 -0.72 -7.86
C ALA A 78 -1.88 -2.07 -7.25
N LEU A 79 -1.86 -2.16 -5.93
CA LEU A 79 -2.35 -3.31 -5.19
C LEU A 79 -3.10 -2.85 -3.95
N LEU A 80 -4.35 -3.30 -3.81
CA LEU A 80 -5.04 -3.30 -2.53
C LEU A 80 -4.69 -4.62 -1.82
N MET A 81 -4.35 -4.59 -0.54
CA MET A 81 -4.02 -5.76 0.29
C MET A 81 -4.72 -5.69 1.65
N ASN A 82 -5.25 -6.81 2.14
CA ASN A 82 -5.89 -6.88 3.46
C ASN A 82 -4.84 -6.99 4.57
N CYS A 83 -4.72 -6.01 5.46
CA CYS A 83 -3.68 -6.04 6.49
C CYS A 83 -4.05 -6.84 7.76
N ARG A 84 -5.25 -7.45 7.79
CA ARG A 84 -5.70 -8.32 8.89
C ARG A 84 -5.06 -9.71 8.87
N THR A 85 -4.28 -9.99 7.84
CA THR A 85 -3.59 -11.27 7.63
C THR A 85 -2.10 -11.00 7.50
N PRO A 86 -1.21 -11.83 8.08
CA PRO A 86 0.22 -11.60 8.07
C PRO A 86 0.76 -11.27 6.68
N GLN A 87 1.58 -10.23 6.62
CA GLN A 87 2.01 -9.63 5.37
C GLN A 87 3.39 -8.98 5.49
N SER A 88 4.13 -8.98 4.40
CA SER A 88 5.39 -8.26 4.25
C SER A 88 5.41 -7.49 2.93
N TYR A 89 6.21 -6.43 2.90
CA TYR A 89 6.56 -5.74 1.67
C TYR A 89 7.93 -5.08 1.80
N CYS A 90 8.72 -5.11 0.73
CA CYS A 90 10.05 -4.53 0.67
C CYS A 90 10.36 -4.01 -0.73
N THR A 91 11.45 -3.27 -0.89
CA THR A 91 12.01 -3.03 -2.22
C THR A 91 12.36 -4.38 -2.87
N ALA A 92 11.92 -4.60 -4.10
CA ALA A 92 12.07 -5.88 -4.78
C ALA A 92 13.55 -6.23 -5.01
N PRO A 93 13.95 -7.52 -4.89
CA PRO A 93 15.30 -7.94 -5.22
C PRO A 93 15.70 -7.53 -6.65
N GLY A 94 16.90 -6.98 -6.81
CA GLY A 94 17.38 -6.47 -8.10
C GLY A 94 17.03 -5.00 -8.38
N TYR A 95 16.29 -4.35 -7.48
CA TYR A 95 16.01 -2.92 -7.53
C TYR A 95 16.68 -2.17 -6.37
N ASP A 96 17.18 -0.97 -6.64
CA ASP A 96 17.75 -0.08 -5.63
C ASP A 96 16.72 0.89 -5.05
N VAL A 97 15.52 0.96 -5.65
CA VAL A 97 14.49 1.92 -5.32
C VAL A 97 13.10 1.30 -5.40
N TRP A 98 12.23 1.72 -4.49
CA TRP A 98 10.78 1.55 -4.60
C TRP A 98 10.09 2.86 -4.18
N GLU A 99 9.81 3.71 -5.16
CA GLU A 99 9.02 4.93 -4.94
C GLU A 99 7.54 4.60 -5.04
N HIS A 100 6.78 4.82 -3.97
CA HIS A 100 5.38 4.42 -3.94
C HIS A 100 4.49 5.31 -3.06
N TYR A 101 3.30 5.60 -3.58
CA TYR A 101 2.21 6.05 -2.73
C TYR A 101 1.62 4.88 -1.97
N TRP A 102 1.21 5.16 -0.75
CA TRP A 102 0.52 4.19 0.07
C TRP A 102 -0.53 4.86 0.96
N VAL A 103 -1.60 4.13 1.27
CA VAL A 103 -2.63 4.58 2.20
C VAL A 103 -3.19 3.39 2.96
N HIS A 104 -3.25 3.52 4.29
CA HIS A 104 -4.05 2.66 5.15
C HIS A 104 -5.47 3.20 5.22
N LEU A 105 -6.40 2.43 4.66
CA LEU A 105 -7.81 2.76 4.54
C LEU A 105 -8.69 1.62 5.05
N ASP A 106 -9.89 1.96 5.50
CA ASP A 106 -10.87 0.99 5.97
C ASP A 106 -12.31 1.52 5.81
N GLY A 107 -13.29 0.71 6.18
CA GLY A 107 -14.71 0.97 6.02
C GLY A 107 -15.40 -0.07 5.13
N VAL A 108 -16.73 -0.11 5.18
CA VAL A 108 -17.53 -1.10 4.43
C VAL A 108 -17.32 -1.00 2.93
N GLY A 109 -17.10 0.21 2.40
CA GLY A 109 -16.83 0.42 0.98
C GLY A 109 -15.48 -0.16 0.56
N VAL A 110 -14.45 -0.04 1.40
CA VAL A 110 -13.12 -0.64 1.16
C VAL A 110 -13.24 -2.16 1.15
N LYS A 111 -13.98 -2.74 2.10
CA LYS A 111 -14.22 -4.19 2.11
C LYS A 111 -14.86 -4.67 0.81
N THR A 112 -15.92 -4.02 0.34
CA THR A 112 -16.60 -4.38 -0.91
C THR A 112 -15.67 -4.28 -2.13
N LEU A 113 -14.81 -3.24 -2.18
CA LEU A 113 -13.79 -3.12 -3.22
C LEU A 113 -12.78 -4.27 -3.15
N ALA A 114 -12.26 -4.59 -1.96
CA ALA A 114 -11.32 -5.69 -1.75
C ALA A 114 -11.90 -7.02 -2.23
N ASP A 115 -13.14 -7.33 -1.86
CA ASP A 115 -13.83 -8.55 -2.28
C ASP A 115 -14.00 -8.61 -3.82
N SER A 116 -14.11 -7.46 -4.49
CA SER A 116 -14.27 -7.37 -5.95
C SER A 116 -12.95 -7.51 -6.71
N VAL A 117 -11.85 -6.95 -6.17
CA VAL A 117 -10.54 -6.91 -6.86
C VAL A 117 -9.62 -8.08 -6.49
N GLN A 118 -9.80 -8.69 -5.31
CA GLN A 118 -9.06 -9.86 -4.85
C GLN A 118 -9.92 -11.13 -4.93
N SER A 119 -10.28 -11.54 -6.14
CA SER A 119 -11.05 -12.77 -6.34
C SER A 119 -10.33 -13.96 -5.69
N GLN A 120 -11.01 -14.66 -4.77
CA GLN A 120 -10.50 -15.87 -4.10
C GLN A 120 -9.26 -15.65 -3.22
N GLY A 121 -9.05 -14.45 -2.69
CA GLY A 121 -7.93 -14.18 -1.77
C GLY A 121 -6.56 -14.14 -2.45
N ARG A 122 -6.53 -13.99 -3.77
CA ARG A 122 -5.29 -13.84 -4.54
C ARG A 122 -4.86 -12.38 -4.59
N LEU A 123 -3.60 -12.10 -4.23
CA LEU A 123 -2.96 -10.82 -4.47
C LEU A 123 -2.95 -10.56 -5.98
N THR A 124 -3.60 -9.47 -6.39
CA THR A 124 -3.75 -9.13 -7.80
C THR A 124 -3.33 -7.68 -7.97
N ALA A 125 -2.20 -7.47 -8.63
CA ALA A 125 -1.78 -6.15 -9.06
C ALA A 125 -2.61 -5.72 -10.28
N ALA A 126 -3.04 -4.47 -10.29
CA ALA A 126 -3.67 -3.83 -11.44
C ALA A 126 -2.70 -2.85 -12.08
N HIS A 127 -2.55 -2.90 -13.41
CA HIS A 127 -1.83 -1.85 -14.11
C HIS A 127 -2.71 -0.60 -14.19
N VAL A 128 -2.19 0.53 -13.72
CA VAL A 128 -2.88 1.82 -13.70
C VAL A 128 -1.93 2.87 -14.28
N SER A 129 -2.27 3.41 -15.46
CA SER A 129 -1.36 4.29 -16.18
C SER A 129 -1.01 5.51 -15.34
N ARG A 130 0.29 5.84 -15.27
CA ARG A 130 0.74 7.08 -14.64
C ARG A 130 0.08 8.31 -15.25
N MET A 131 -0.16 8.32 -16.56
CA MET A 131 -0.83 9.44 -17.23
C MET A 131 -2.28 9.64 -16.75
N GLU A 132 -2.97 8.56 -16.38
CA GLU A 132 -4.33 8.61 -15.85
C GLU A 132 -4.33 9.03 -14.37
N MET A 133 -3.34 8.59 -13.61
CA MET A 133 -3.27 8.80 -12.16
C MET A 133 -2.64 10.13 -11.76
N GLN A 134 -1.66 10.62 -12.53
CA GLN A 134 -0.89 11.80 -12.19
C GLN A 134 -1.75 13.06 -11.96
N PRO A 135 -2.79 13.35 -12.78
CA PRO A 135 -3.70 14.46 -12.50
C PRO A 135 -4.38 14.36 -11.13
N LEU A 136 -4.74 13.14 -10.67
CA LEU A 136 -5.43 12.93 -9.39
C LEU A 136 -4.51 13.22 -8.20
N PHE A 137 -3.21 12.94 -8.34
CA PHE A 137 -2.22 13.20 -7.29
C PHE A 137 -1.79 14.67 -7.24
N GLU A 138 -1.77 15.37 -8.38
CA GLU A 138 -1.35 16.78 -8.47
C GLU A 138 -2.46 17.77 -8.11
N THR A 139 -3.73 17.33 -8.06
CA THR A 139 -4.88 18.18 -7.68
C THR A 139 -5.16 18.26 -6.18
N LEU A 140 -4.32 17.64 -5.33
CA LEU A 140 -4.40 17.69 -3.88
C LEU A 140 -3.39 18.69 -3.30
#